data_AF-A0A2V8TGI0-F1
#
_entry.id   AF-A0A2V8TGI0-F1
#
_cell.length_a   1.000
_cell.length_b   1.000
_cell.length_c   1.000
_cell.angle_alpha   90.00
_cell.angle_beta   90.00
_cell.angle_gamma   90.00
#
_symmetry.space_group_name_H-M   'P 1'
#
loop_
_entity.id
_entity.type
_entity.pdbx_description
1 polymer ?
#
loop_
_entity_poly.entity_id
_entity_poly.type
_entity_poly.pdbx_seq_one_letter_code
_entity_poly.pdbx_strand_id
1 'polypeptide(L)'
;MSKIIGIDLGTTNSVVAVMEGGEPVVIANQEGGRTTPSVVAFTKSGERLAGQVAKRQAVTNAENTVYSIKRFMGRRYDEVNEEMKMVPYKVTRSS
;
A
#
# COMPACT_ATOMS: atom_id res chain seq x y z
N MET A 1 21.01 19.25 -5.21
CA MET A 1 21.02 18.31 -4.06
C MET A 1 19.67 17.61 -4.00
N SER A 2 19.64 16.29 -3.93
CA SER A 2 18.42 15.52 -3.68
C SER A 2 17.95 15.75 -2.24
N LYS A 3 16.66 16.04 -2.04
CA LYS A 3 16.07 16.11 -0.69
C LYS A 3 15.93 14.67 -0.14
N ILE A 4 16.30 14.45 1.12
CA ILE A 4 15.95 13.22 1.84
C ILE A 4 14.49 13.32 2.25
N ILE A 5 13.72 12.26 2.05
CA ILE A 5 12.31 12.17 2.43
C ILE A 5 12.12 11.15 3.54
N GLY A 6 11.15 11.42 4.42
CA GLY A 6 10.67 10.45 5.40
C GLY A 6 9.41 9.78 4.88
N ILE A 7 9.37 8.45 4.87
CA ILE A 7 8.19 7.67 4.46
C ILE A 7 7.73 6.83 5.65
N ASP A 8 6.51 7.09 6.11
CA ASP A 8 5.78 6.11 6.93
C ASP A 8 5.05 5.15 6.00
N LEU A 9 5.59 3.93 5.87
CA LEU A 9 4.97 2.85 5.12
C LEU A 9 4.04 2.05 6.03
N GLY A 10 2.85 2.56 6.33
CA GLY A 10 1.89 1.88 7.22
C GLY A 10 1.15 0.70 6.58
N THR A 11 0.39 -0.04 7.40
CA THR A 11 -0.41 -1.20 6.95
C THR A 11 -1.63 -0.79 6.12
N THR A 12 -2.28 0.32 6.51
CA THR A 12 -3.53 0.79 5.92
C THR A 12 -3.33 2.06 5.11
N ASN A 13 -2.53 2.98 5.62
CA ASN A 13 -2.19 4.23 4.97
C ASN A 13 -0.68 4.46 5.05
N SER A 14 -0.15 5.24 4.12
CA SER A 14 1.23 5.69 4.08
C SER A 14 1.30 7.20 3.95
N VAL A 15 2.39 7.78 4.41
CA VAL A 15 2.64 9.23 4.42
C VAL A 15 4.08 9.48 3.96
N VAL A 16 4.29 10.58 3.26
CA VAL A 16 5.63 11.07 2.92
C VAL A 16 5.78 12.52 3.35
N ALA A 17 6.94 12.84 3.93
CA ALA A 17 7.29 14.18 4.40
C ALA A 17 8.71 14.54 3.99
N VAL A 18 9.00 15.84 3.98
CA VAL A 18 10.32 16.41 3.67
C VAL A 18 10.60 17.58 4.62
N MET A 19 11.86 17.86 4.89
CA MET A 19 12.25 19.05 5.65
C MET A 19 12.25 20.29 4.74
N GLU A 20 11.47 21.31 5.09
CA GLU A 20 11.46 22.62 4.43
C GLU A 20 11.61 23.74 5.47
N GLY A 21 12.58 24.63 5.27
CA GLY A 21 12.78 25.76 6.20
C GLY A 21 13.12 25.35 7.65
N GLY A 22 13.61 24.13 7.86
CA GLY A 22 13.88 23.58 9.20
C GLY A 22 12.71 22.81 9.82
N GLU A 23 11.53 22.82 9.19
CA GLU A 23 10.32 22.16 9.70
C GLU A 23 9.92 20.95 8.83
N PRO A 24 9.35 19.88 9.40
CA PRO A 24 8.83 18.76 8.63
C PRO A 24 7.50 19.12 7.95
N VAL A 25 7.42 18.96 6.64
CA VAL A 25 6.22 19.23 5.83
C VAL A 25 5.73 17.94 5.17
N VAL A 26 4.47 17.59 5.40
CA VAL A 26 3.81 16.44 4.73
C VAL A 26 3.44 16.82 3.30
N ILE A 27 3.82 15.97 2.35
CA ILE A 27 3.55 16.17 0.92
C ILE A 27 2.17 15.59 0.59
N ALA A 28 1.31 16.38 -0.05
CA ALA A 28 0.03 15.89 -0.56
C ALA A 28 0.25 14.98 -1.78
N ASN A 29 -0.51 13.90 -1.88
CA ASN A 29 -0.54 13.06 -3.08
C ASN A 29 -1.29 13.74 -4.24
N GLN A 30 -1.32 13.09 -5.40
CA GLN A 30 -1.97 13.63 -6.60
C GLN A 30 -3.49 13.83 -6.42
N GLU A 31 -4.08 13.14 -5.46
CA GLU A 31 -5.49 13.24 -5.07
C GLU A 31 -5.75 14.31 -3.99
N GLY A 32 -4.73 15.08 -3.60
CA GLY A 32 -4.82 16.15 -2.59
C GLY A 32 -4.83 15.66 -1.13
N GLY A 33 -4.73 14.36 -0.90
CA GLY A 33 -4.66 13.77 0.43
C GLY A 33 -3.26 13.81 1.02
N ARG A 34 -3.15 14.05 2.33
CA ARG A 34 -1.88 13.94 3.09
C ARG A 34 -1.54 12.52 3.54
N THR A 35 -2.43 11.57 3.27
CA THR A 35 -2.21 10.13 3.45
C THR A 35 -2.64 9.42 2.17
N THR A 36 -1.97 8.32 1.87
CA THR A 36 -2.28 7.48 0.70
C THR A 36 -2.63 6.07 1.19
N PRO A 37 -3.77 5.48 0.78
CA PRO A 37 -4.06 4.08 1.11
C PRO A 37 -2.92 3.16 0.68
N SER A 38 -2.50 2.26 1.56
CA SER A 38 -1.48 1.23 1.29
C SER A 38 -2.10 0.07 0.52
N VAL A 39 -2.59 0.38 -0.68
CA VAL A 39 -3.35 -0.51 -1.54
C VAL A 39 -2.78 -0.43 -2.96
N VAL A 40 -2.57 -1.59 -3.57
CA VAL A 40 -2.17 -1.72 -4.98
C VAL A 40 -3.19 -2.62 -5.67
N ALA A 41 -3.51 -2.33 -6.92
CA ALA A 41 -4.36 -3.21 -7.72
C ALA A 41 -3.82 -3.39 -9.12
N PHE A 42 -4.14 -4.54 -9.72
CA PHE A 42 -3.83 -4.84 -11.11
C PHE A 42 -5.12 -4.91 -11.90
N THR A 43 -5.23 -4.13 -12.97
CA THR A 43 -6.40 -4.13 -13.85
C THR A 43 -6.35 -5.29 -14.84
N LYS A 44 -7.47 -5.57 -15.49
CA LYS A 44 -7.54 -6.58 -16.56
C LYS A 44 -6.65 -6.26 -17.76
N SER A 45 -6.32 -4.99 -17.99
CA SER A 45 -5.40 -4.54 -19.04
C SER A 45 -3.92 -4.61 -18.62
N GLY A 46 -3.63 -5.05 -17.38
CA GLY A 46 -2.26 -5.13 -16.85
C GLY A 46 -1.74 -3.82 -16.24
N GLU A 47 -2.58 -2.80 -16.11
CA GLU A 47 -2.22 -1.54 -15.46
C GLU A 47 -2.09 -1.73 -13.94
N ARG A 48 -1.09 -1.10 -13.34
CA ARG A 48 -0.89 -1.08 -11.89
C ARG A 48 -1.41 0.23 -11.30
N LEU A 49 -2.42 0.11 -10.45
CA LEU A 49 -3.01 1.21 -9.68
C LEU A 49 -2.46 1.22 -8.26
N ALA A 50 -2.38 2.39 -7.65
CA ALA A 50 -2.00 2.55 -6.25
C ALA A 50 -2.91 3.56 -5.53
N GLY A 51 -2.93 3.52 -4.20
CA GLY A 51 -3.58 4.55 -3.40
C GLY A 51 -5.11 4.54 -3.52
N GLN A 52 -5.70 5.72 -3.69
CA GLN A 52 -7.16 5.88 -3.71
C GLN A 52 -7.79 5.19 -4.92
N VAL A 53 -7.13 5.22 -6.07
CA VAL A 53 -7.64 4.60 -7.30
C VAL A 53 -7.74 3.09 -7.14
N ALA A 54 -6.71 2.44 -6.56
CA ALA A 54 -6.73 1.02 -6.26
C ALA A 54 -7.82 0.65 -5.23
N LYS A 55 -7.96 1.45 -4.17
CA LYS A 55 -8.96 1.24 -3.11
C LYS A 55 -10.40 1.31 -3.63
N ARG A 56 -10.71 2.24 -4.55
CA ARG A 56 -12.07 2.43 -5.10
C ARG A 56 -12.62 1.20 -5.80
N GLN A 57 -11.77 0.43 -6.48
CA GLN A 57 -12.18 -0.74 -7.25
C GLN A 57 -12.00 -2.07 -6.49
N ALA A 58 -11.61 -2.03 -5.21
CA ALA A 58 -11.37 -3.23 -4.40
C ALA A 58 -12.59 -4.15 -4.29
N VAL A 59 -13.80 -3.58 -4.32
CA VAL A 59 -15.05 -4.37 -4.23
C VAL A 59 -15.32 -5.17 -5.50
N THR A 60 -15.02 -4.63 -6.68
CA THR A 60 -15.30 -5.26 -7.97
C THR A 60 -14.12 -6.06 -8.53
N ASN A 61 -12.93 -5.92 -7.93
CA ASN A 61 -11.70 -6.59 -8.34
C ASN A 61 -10.90 -7.09 -7.13
N ALA A 62 -11.59 -7.77 -6.21
CA ALA A 62 -11.05 -8.13 -4.89
C ALA A 62 -9.78 -8.99 -4.97
N GLU A 63 -9.76 -10.04 -5.80
CA GLU A 63 -8.62 -10.96 -5.91
C GLU A 63 -7.35 -10.31 -6.48
N ASN A 64 -7.49 -9.25 -7.28
CA ASN A 64 -6.35 -8.52 -7.86
C ASN A 64 -6.04 -7.20 -7.13
N THR A 65 -6.65 -6.99 -5.95
CA THR A 65 -6.41 -5.81 -5.11
C THR A 65 -5.72 -6.21 -3.82
N VAL A 66 -4.47 -5.78 -3.67
CA VAL A 66 -3.60 -6.13 -2.54
C VAL A 66 -3.58 -5.00 -1.52
N TYR A 67 -3.90 -5.35 -0.27
CA TYR A 67 -3.89 -4.46 0.90
C TYR A 67 -3.46 -5.23 2.15
N SER A 68 -3.15 -4.55 3.26
CA SER A 68 -2.65 -5.17 4.49
C SER A 68 -1.32 -5.93 4.34
N ILE A 69 -0.58 -5.71 3.25
CA ILE A 69 0.63 -6.49 2.92
C ILE A 69 1.70 -6.42 4.01
N LYS A 70 1.75 -5.31 4.77
CA LYS A 70 2.66 -5.14 5.92
C LYS A 70 2.49 -6.22 7.00
N ARG A 71 1.34 -6.89 7.06
CA ARG A 71 1.10 -8.02 7.99
C ARG A 71 1.76 -9.32 7.54
N PHE A 72 2.14 -9.43 6.27
CA PHE A 72 2.76 -10.60 5.65
C PHE A 72 4.26 -10.40 5.41
N MET A 73 4.70 -9.15 5.24
CA MET A 73 6.10 -8.80 5.00
C MET A 73 7.03 -9.41 6.06
N GLY A 74 8.09 -10.06 5.59
CA GLY A 74 9.10 -10.67 6.46
C GLY A 74 8.66 -11.95 7.18
N ARG A 75 7.44 -12.45 6.95
CA ARG A 75 6.93 -13.68 7.54
C ARG A 75 6.93 -14.83 6.52
N ARG A 76 7.07 -16.05 7.03
CA ARG A 76 6.95 -17.28 6.26
C ARG A 76 5.48 -17.61 6.01
N TYR A 77 5.23 -18.40 4.97
CA TYR A 77 3.88 -18.83 4.60
C TYR A 77 3.12 -19.48 5.77
N ASP A 78 3.78 -20.36 6.53
CA ASP A 78 3.13 -21.10 7.62
C ASP A 78 2.83 -20.23 8.85
N GLU A 79 3.37 -19.01 8.91
CA GLU A 79 3.19 -18.10 10.03
C GLU A 79 1.95 -17.21 9.87
N VAL A 80 1.38 -17.09 8.68
CA VAL A 80 0.36 -16.06 8.34
C VAL A 80 -1.04 -16.62 8.10
N ASN A 81 -1.36 -17.80 8.65
CA ASN A 81 -2.63 -18.50 8.41
C ASN A 81 -3.87 -17.66 8.78
N GLU A 82 -3.81 -16.86 9.85
CA GLU A 82 -4.93 -15.99 10.23
C GLU A 82 -5.05 -14.80 9.28
N GLU A 83 -3.93 -14.19 8.85
CA GLU A 83 -3.95 -13.13 7.86
C GLU A 83 -4.46 -13.57 6.50
N MET A 84 -4.15 -14.80 6.06
CA MET A 84 -4.67 -15.35 4.81
C MET A 84 -6.19 -15.42 4.78
N LYS A 85 -6.85 -15.66 5.93
CA LYS A 85 -8.33 -15.70 6.02
C LYS A 85 -8.97 -14.32 5.92
N MET A 86 -8.20 -13.25 6.13
CA MET A 86 -8.70 -11.87 6.15
C MET A 86 -8.67 -11.19 4.77
N VAL A 87 -8.13 -11.84 3.76
CA VAL A 87 -7.88 -11.23 2.45
C VAL A 87 -8.42 -12.08 1.30
N PRO A 88 -8.94 -11.46 0.23
CA PRO A 88 -9.48 -12.16 -0.94
C PRO A 88 -8.39 -12.60 -1.93
N TYR A 89 -7.23 -11.93 -1.92
CA TYR A 89 -6.13 -12.24 -2.83
C TYR A 89 -5.39 -13.51 -2.39
N LYS A 90 -4.86 -14.24 -3.38
CA LYS A 90 -4.13 -15.48 -3.13
C LYS A 90 -2.75 -15.21 -2.54
N VAL A 91 -2.46 -15.82 -1.39
CA VAL A 91 -1.11 -15.92 -0.81
C VAL A 91 -0.53 -17.27 -1.21
N THR A 92 0.73 -17.30 -1.65
CA THR A 92 1.39 -18.54 -2.09
C THR A 92 2.71 -18.73 -1.36
N ARG A 93 3.11 -19.99 -1.18
CA ARG A 93 4.43 -20.32 -0.65
C ARG A 93 5.47 -19.99 -1.72
N SER A 94 6.53 -19.27 -1.33
CA SER A 94 7.68 -19.06 -2.23
C SER A 94 8.28 -20.40 -2.61
N SER A 95 8.56 -20.56 -3.90
CA SER A 95 9.39 -21.65 -4.44
C SER A 95 10.81 -21.60 -3.91
#